data_AF-I4ECX6-F1
#
_entry.id   AF-I4ECX6-F1
#
_cell.length_a   1.000
_cell.length_b   1.000
_cell.length_c   1.000
_cell.angle_alpha   90.00
_cell.angle_beta   90.00
_cell.angle_gamma   90.00
#
_symmetry.space_group_name_H-M   'P 1'
#
loop_
_entity.id
_entity.type
_entity.pdbx_description
1 polymer ?
#
loop_
_entity_poly.entity_id
_entity_poly.type
_entity_poly.pdbx_seq_one_letter_code
_entity_poly.pdbx_strand_id
1 'polypeptide(L)'
;MNHLSSRLLDDLKSAMRASDTNRRDVLRFLRAEVHNIEIEPKRPLTDDEIVEVIRRQVKRRRESIDQFARGGRQDLVAAEEAGITILEEYLPAQMTYDAVLTIAQDVVRELGASGPKDMGKVMPVLRARIGAGAEGSVVAAAAREALSGNQRVERSV
;
A
#
# COMPACT_ATOMS: atom_id res chain seq x y z
N MET A 1 6.71 19.80 4.04
CA MET A 1 7.99 19.15 4.40
C MET A 1 7.73 17.66 4.34
N ASN A 2 8.54 16.87 3.64
CA ASN A 2 8.29 15.43 3.49
C ASN A 2 8.75 14.70 4.75
N HIS A 3 7.80 14.33 5.61
CA HIS A 3 8.09 13.79 6.94
C HIS A 3 8.63 12.36 6.84
N LEU A 4 8.10 11.58 5.90
CA LEU A 4 8.50 10.20 5.70
C LEU A 4 9.94 10.08 5.15
N SER A 5 10.32 10.91 4.18
CA SER A 5 11.68 10.94 3.62
C SER A 5 12.73 11.29 4.69
N SER A 6 12.42 12.25 5.58
CA SER A 6 13.27 12.58 6.72
C SER A 6 13.40 11.41 7.69
N ARG A 7 12.28 10.77 8.05
CA ARG A 7 12.27 9.60 8.94
C ARG A 7 13.11 8.45 8.38
N LEU A 8 12.98 8.13 7.09
CA LEU A 8 13.79 7.10 6.41
C LEU A 8 15.28 7.39 6.48
N LEU A 9 15.68 8.66 6.33
CA LEU A 9 17.08 9.06 6.42
C LEU A 9 17.62 8.91 7.85
N ASP A 10 16.85 9.34 8.86
CA ASP A 10 17.29 9.28 10.24
C ASP A 10 17.35 7.85 10.77
N ASP A 11 16.38 7.01 10.40
CA ASP A 11 16.40 5.58 10.74
C ASP A 11 17.54 4.83 10.04
N LEU A 12 17.87 5.20 8.79
CA LEU A 12 19.06 4.66 8.12
C LEU A 12 20.34 4.99 8.90
N LYS A 13 20.49 6.25 9.35
CA LYS A 13 21.66 6.63 10.17
C LYS A 13 21.68 5.86 11.49
N SER A 14 20.52 5.65 12.12
CA SER A 14 20.39 4.88 13.36
C SER A 14 20.78 3.41 13.14
N ALA A 15 20.31 2.77 12.07
CA ALA A 15 20.69 1.41 11.70
C ALA A 15 22.20 1.28 11.45
N MET A 16 22.83 2.28 10.81
CA MET A 16 24.28 2.32 10.61
C MET A 16 25.05 2.38 11.93
N ARG A 17 24.59 3.17 12.91
CA ARG A 17 25.24 3.28 14.23
C ARG A 17 25.05 2.01 15.06
N ALA A 18 23.87 1.40 14.99
CA ALA A 18 23.55 0.16 15.68
C ALA A 18 24.18 -1.09 15.03
N SER A 19 24.85 -0.94 13.87
CA SER A 19 25.33 -2.07 13.06
C SER A 19 24.23 -3.05 12.66
N ASP A 20 22.98 -2.59 12.56
CA ASP A 20 21.84 -3.36 12.04
C ASP A 20 21.94 -3.40 10.52
N THR A 21 22.63 -4.43 10.02
CA THR A 21 22.93 -4.59 8.60
C THR A 21 21.68 -4.79 7.77
N ASN A 22 20.71 -5.57 8.26
CA ASN A 22 19.47 -5.86 7.53
C ASN A 22 18.64 -4.58 7.35
N ARG A 23 18.34 -3.86 8.45
CA ARG A 23 17.58 -2.61 8.38
C ARG A 23 18.30 -1.57 7.53
N ARG A 24 19.61 -1.44 7.70
CA ARG A 24 20.43 -0.52 6.89
C ARG A 24 20.28 -0.79 5.39
N ASP A 25 20.35 -2.05 4.98
CA ASP A 25 20.34 -2.41 3.56
C ASP A 25 18.95 -2.26 2.94
N VAL A 26 17.89 -2.64 3.68
CA VAL A 26 16.49 -2.39 3.29
C VAL A 26 16.23 -0.89 3.10
N LEU A 27 16.59 -0.06 4.09
CA LEU A 27 16.37 1.39 4.03
C LEU A 27 17.22 2.07 2.96
N ARG A 28 18.47 1.63 2.76
CA ARG A 28 19.33 2.16 1.69
C ARG A 28 18.73 1.88 0.33
N PHE A 29 18.25 0.67 0.09
CA PHE A 29 17.61 0.31 -1.18
C PHE A 29 16.32 1.12 -1.39
N LEU A 30 15.44 1.20 -0.39
CA LEU A 30 14.20 1.98 -0.49
C LEU A 30 14.49 3.44 -0.84
N ARG A 31 15.45 4.07 -0.16
CA ARG A 31 15.83 5.47 -0.43
C ARG A 31 16.41 5.65 -1.83
N ALA A 32 17.15 4.68 -2.35
CA ALA A 32 17.62 4.71 -3.74
C ALA A 32 16.46 4.61 -4.73
N GLU A 33 15.47 3.74 -4.48
CA GLU A 33 14.28 3.63 -5.32
C GLU A 33 13.44 4.92 -5.31
N VAL A 34 13.25 5.53 -4.14
CA VAL A 34 12.62 6.86 -4.01
C VAL A 34 13.38 7.89 -4.84
N HIS A 35 14.70 8.01 -4.62
CA HIS A 35 15.51 8.98 -5.35
C HIS A 35 15.45 8.79 -6.86
N ASN A 36 15.49 7.54 -7.34
CA ASN A 36 15.41 7.23 -8.77
C ASN A 36 14.10 7.72 -9.39
N ILE A 37 12.98 7.66 -8.65
CA ILE A 37 11.68 8.12 -9.13
C ILE A 37 11.62 9.65 -9.12
N GLU A 38 12.28 10.32 -8.19
CA GLU A 38 12.35 11.80 -8.12
C GLU A 38 13.08 12.43 -9.33
N ILE A 39 13.90 11.65 -10.04
CA ILE A 39 14.67 12.13 -11.21
C ILE A 39 13.74 12.62 -12.33
N GLU A 40 12.68 11.86 -12.64
CA GLU A 40 11.76 12.18 -13.75
C GLU A 40 10.90 13.43 -13.50
N PRO A 41 10.15 13.56 -12.38
CA PRO A 41 9.37 14.75 -12.07
C PRO A 41 10.24 15.93 -11.61
N LYS A 42 11.55 15.72 -11.39
CA LYS A 42 12.52 16.73 -10.92
C LYS A 42 12.07 17.45 -9.64
N ARG A 43 11.39 16.72 -8.76
CA ARG A 43 10.96 17.19 -7.44
C ARG A 43 10.99 16.05 -6.44
N PRO A 44 11.07 16.36 -5.14
CA PRO A 44 10.86 15.36 -4.11
C PRO A 44 9.47 14.71 -4.24
N LEU A 45 9.40 13.42 -3.93
CA LEU A 45 8.11 12.73 -3.79
C LEU A 45 7.32 13.30 -2.62
N THR A 46 6.00 13.18 -2.65
CA THR A 46 5.15 13.36 -1.46
C THR A 46 5.20 12.12 -0.57
N ASP A 47 4.74 12.23 0.67
CA ASP A 47 4.65 11.09 1.59
C ASP A 47 3.77 9.97 1.01
N ASP A 48 2.65 10.32 0.36
CA ASP A 48 1.77 9.35 -0.33
C ASP A 48 2.49 8.64 -1.49
N GLU A 49 3.26 9.38 -2.28
CA GLU A 49 4.06 8.79 -3.36
C GLU A 49 5.12 7.84 -2.81
N ILE A 50 5.77 8.17 -1.69
CA ILE A 50 6.73 7.27 -1.02
C ILE A 50 6.02 6.02 -0.48
N VAL A 51 4.82 6.15 0.09
CA VAL A 51 4.01 4.99 0.52
C VAL A 51 3.75 4.03 -0.63
N GLU A 52 3.46 4.55 -1.83
CA GLU A 52 3.28 3.71 -3.03
C GLU A 52 4.58 3.00 -3.45
N VAL A 53 5.75 3.63 -3.28
CA VAL A 53 7.05 2.97 -3.50
C VAL A 53 7.25 1.82 -2.50
N ILE A 54 6.97 2.06 -1.22
CA ILE A 54 7.10 1.04 -0.17
C ILE A 54 6.18 -0.15 -0.46
N ARG A 55 4.90 0.10 -0.80
CA ARG A 55 3.94 -0.94 -1.20
C ARG A 55 4.45 -1.79 -2.37
N ARG A 56 4.98 -1.14 -3.40
CA ARG A 56 5.56 -1.84 -4.56
C ARG A 56 6.75 -2.70 -4.15
N GLN A 57 7.61 -2.22 -3.26
CA GLN A 57 8.73 -3.00 -2.76
C GLN A 57 8.26 -4.22 -1.96
N VAL A 58 7.31 -4.05 -1.03
CA VAL A 58 6.69 -5.16 -0.28
C VAL A 58 6.13 -6.22 -1.22
N LYS A 59 5.38 -5.81 -2.25
CA LYS A 59 4.85 -6.73 -3.26
C LYS A 59 5.96 -7.53 -3.96
N ARG A 60 7.02 -6.88 -4.43
CA ARG A 60 8.16 -7.56 -5.08
C ARG A 60 8.84 -8.57 -4.15
N ARG A 61 8.98 -8.23 -2.86
CA ARG A 61 9.55 -9.16 -1.87
C ARG A 61 8.67 -10.39 -1.65
N ARG A 62 7.35 -10.23 -1.59
CA ARG A 62 6.40 -11.36 -1.54
C ARG A 62 6.52 -12.27 -2.76
N GLU A 63 6.65 -11.68 -3.95
CA GLU A 63 6.91 -12.44 -5.19
C GLU A 63 8.26 -13.19 -5.15
N SER A 64 9.30 -12.61 -4.54
CA SER A 64 10.60 -13.27 -4.32
C SER A 64 10.51 -14.41 -3.30
N ILE A 65 9.75 -14.25 -2.21
CA ILE A 65 9.51 -15.29 -1.20
C ILE A 65 8.95 -16.54 -1.87
N ASP A 66 7.91 -16.39 -2.70
CA ASP A 66 7.31 -17.52 -3.42
C ASP A 66 8.34 -18.26 -4.29
N GLN A 67 9.23 -17.52 -4.96
CA GLN A 67 10.29 -18.10 -5.80
C GLN A 67 11.37 -18.80 -4.97
N PHE A 68 11.84 -18.19 -3.89
CA PHE A 68 12.85 -18.78 -3.00
C PHE A 68 12.32 -20.01 -2.26
N ALA A 69 11.06 -19.98 -1.81
CA ALA A 69 10.41 -21.11 -1.17
C ALA A 69 10.32 -22.31 -2.11
N ARG A 70 9.92 -22.08 -3.39
CA ARG A 70 9.92 -23.14 -4.43
C ARG A 70 11.31 -23.71 -4.70
N GLY A 71 12.35 -22.89 -4.56
CA GLY A 71 13.75 -23.30 -4.70
C GLY A 71 14.38 -23.90 -3.43
N GLY A 72 13.63 -24.05 -2.34
CA GLY A 72 14.15 -24.57 -1.07
C GLY A 72 15.12 -23.64 -0.33
N ARG A 73 15.18 -22.36 -0.69
CA ARG A 73 16.10 -21.35 -0.13
C ARG A 73 15.49 -20.62 1.06
N GLN A 74 15.30 -21.33 2.17
CA GLN A 74 14.66 -20.79 3.38
C GLN A 74 15.44 -19.63 4.02
N ASP A 75 16.77 -19.59 3.83
CA ASP A 75 17.61 -18.47 4.23
C ASP A 75 17.20 -17.15 3.54
N LEU A 76 16.88 -17.22 2.25
CA LEU A 76 16.43 -16.07 1.48
C LEU A 76 14.98 -15.70 1.77
N VAL A 77 14.13 -16.68 2.06
CA VAL A 77 12.75 -16.43 2.53
C VAL A 77 12.77 -15.60 3.81
N ALA A 78 13.51 -16.04 4.83
CA ALA A 78 13.61 -15.32 6.09
C ALA A 78 14.17 -13.90 5.94
N ALA A 79 15.14 -13.71 5.03
CA ALA A 79 15.68 -12.39 4.72
C ALA A 79 14.62 -11.46 4.09
N GLU A 80 13.82 -11.96 3.17
CA GLU A 80 12.75 -11.19 2.54
C GLU A 80 11.60 -10.87 3.51
N GLU A 81 11.21 -11.82 4.35
CA GLU A 81 10.21 -11.61 5.40
C GLU A 81 10.64 -10.52 6.37
N ALA A 82 11.87 -10.57 6.87
CA ALA A 82 12.42 -9.53 7.73
C ALA A 82 12.44 -8.17 7.01
N GLY A 83 12.76 -8.15 5.71
CA GLY A 83 12.71 -6.96 4.89
C GLY A 83 11.30 -6.37 4.75
N ILE A 84 10.29 -7.22 4.59
CA ILE A 84 8.88 -6.80 4.57
C ILE A 84 8.49 -6.18 5.91
N THR A 85 8.82 -6.82 7.03
CA THR A 85 8.51 -6.30 8.37
C THR A 85 9.08 -4.89 8.57
N ILE A 86 10.34 -4.66 8.18
CA ILE A 86 10.96 -3.32 8.28
C ILE A 86 10.20 -2.30 7.44
N LEU A 87 9.77 -2.65 6.23
CA LEU A 87 9.05 -1.74 5.33
C LEU A 87 7.64 -1.41 5.82
N GLU A 88 6.96 -2.38 6.42
CA GLU A 88 5.60 -2.20 6.95
C GLU A 88 5.55 -1.19 8.12
N GLU A 89 6.65 -0.96 8.84
CA GLU A 89 6.77 0.10 9.86
C GLU A 89 6.62 1.54 9.32
N TYR A 90 6.76 1.70 8.01
CA TYR A 90 6.67 2.98 7.29
C TYR A 90 5.36 3.16 6.54
N LEU A 91 4.50 2.14 6.55
CA LEU A 91 3.16 2.22 5.98
C LEU A 91 2.17 2.75 7.02
N PRO A 92 1.14 3.50 6.62
CA PRO A 92 0.00 3.78 7.48
C PRO A 92 -0.64 2.46 7.92
N ALA A 93 -1.26 2.47 9.10
CA ALA A 93 -2.06 1.35 9.57
C ALA A 93 -3.06 0.95 8.47
N GLN A 94 -2.94 -0.27 7.96
CA GLN A 94 -3.80 -0.76 6.90
C GLN A 94 -5.18 -1.05 7.49
N MET A 95 -6.21 -0.52 6.83
CA MET A 95 -7.59 -0.86 7.14
C MET A 95 -7.84 -2.32 6.79
N THR A 96 -8.64 -2.99 7.61
CA THR A 96 -9.13 -4.33 7.27
C THR A 96 -10.03 -4.26 6.04
N TYR A 97 -10.15 -5.38 5.32
CA TYR A 97 -11.06 -5.46 4.19
C TYR A 97 -12.49 -5.06 4.58
N ASP A 98 -12.98 -5.54 5.73
CA ASP A 98 -14.32 -5.24 6.24
C ASP A 98 -14.54 -3.75 6.52
N ALA A 99 -13.51 -3.07 7.07
CA ALA A 99 -13.57 -1.63 7.29
C ALA A 99 -13.64 -0.87 5.95
N VAL A 100 -12.85 -1.28 4.96
CA VAL A 100 -12.88 -0.72 3.60
C VAL A 100 -14.23 -0.97 2.92
N LEU A 101 -14.79 -2.18 3.08
CA LEU A 101 -16.09 -2.55 2.55
C LEU A 101 -17.23 -1.73 3.18
N THR A 102 -17.17 -1.50 4.50
CA THR A 102 -18.16 -0.67 5.20
C THR A 102 -18.17 0.75 4.64
N ILE A 103 -17.00 1.37 4.48
CA ILE A 103 -16.88 2.71 3.88
C ILE A 103 -17.38 2.70 2.42
N ALA A 104 -17.07 1.65 1.66
CA ALA A 104 -17.55 1.52 0.29
C ALA A 104 -19.08 1.45 0.22
N GLN A 105 -19.73 0.70 1.10
CA GLN A 105 -21.19 0.63 1.21
C GLN A 105 -21.80 1.99 1.58
N ASP A 106 -21.17 2.72 2.51
CA ASP A 106 -21.61 4.08 2.87
C ASP A 106 -21.55 5.04 1.69
N VAL A 107 -20.42 5.05 0.96
CA VAL A 107 -20.23 5.88 -0.23
C VAL A 107 -21.24 5.51 -1.32
N VAL A 108 -21.47 4.22 -1.56
CA VAL A 108 -22.45 3.76 -2.55
C VAL A 108 -23.86 4.23 -2.20
N ARG A 109 -24.26 4.14 -0.92
CA ARG A 109 -25.57 4.62 -0.44
C ARG A 109 -25.71 6.13 -0.57
N GLU A 110 -24.72 6.89 -0.11
CA GLU A 110 -24.70 8.36 -0.17
C GLU A 110 -24.81 8.88 -1.60
N LEU A 111 -24.15 8.21 -2.54
CA LEU A 111 -24.17 8.58 -3.95
C LEU A 111 -25.39 8.02 -4.70
N GLY A 112 -26.23 7.20 -4.06
CA GLY A 112 -27.30 6.46 -4.75
C GLY A 112 -26.77 5.68 -5.96
N ALA A 113 -25.58 5.09 -5.82
CA ALA A 113 -24.88 4.38 -6.89
C ALA A 113 -25.30 2.90 -6.92
N SER A 114 -25.43 2.30 -8.09
CA SER A 114 -25.87 0.91 -8.24
C SER A 114 -25.22 0.23 -9.44
N GLY A 115 -24.63 -0.93 -9.18
CA GLY A 115 -24.01 -1.75 -10.21
C GLY A 115 -22.69 -1.20 -10.79
N PRO A 116 -22.07 -1.95 -11.70
CA PRO A 116 -20.69 -1.70 -12.13
C PRO A 116 -20.50 -0.41 -12.94
N LYS A 117 -21.56 0.16 -13.51
CA LYS A 117 -21.49 1.40 -14.31
C LYS A 117 -21.12 2.62 -13.45
N ASP A 118 -21.44 2.59 -12.16
CA ASP A 118 -21.20 3.71 -11.24
C ASP A 118 -19.82 3.69 -10.57
N MET A 119 -18.94 2.77 -10.99
CA MET A 119 -17.57 2.69 -10.49
C MET A 119 -16.83 4.03 -10.61
N GLY A 120 -17.00 4.73 -11.75
CA GLY A 120 -16.37 6.03 -11.99
C GLY A 120 -16.85 7.12 -11.04
N LYS A 121 -18.07 7.01 -10.51
CA LYS A 121 -18.66 7.94 -9.54
C LYS A 121 -18.19 7.65 -8.11
N VAL A 122 -18.11 6.37 -7.74
CA VAL A 122 -17.78 5.91 -6.38
C VAL A 122 -16.29 6.00 -6.07
N MET A 123 -15.44 5.61 -7.02
CA MET A 123 -13.99 5.48 -6.79
C MET A 123 -13.30 6.78 -6.31
N PRO A 124 -13.58 7.97 -6.87
CA PRO A 124 -12.94 9.20 -6.40
C PRO A 124 -13.27 9.52 -4.94
N VAL A 125 -14.54 9.38 -4.54
CA VAL A 125 -14.99 9.66 -3.16
C VAL A 125 -14.42 8.62 -2.20
N LEU A 126 -14.45 7.35 -2.60
CA LEU A 126 -13.93 6.26 -1.78
C LEU A 126 -12.42 6.39 -1.56
N ARG A 127 -11.64 6.73 -2.61
CA ARG A 127 -10.20 6.99 -2.50
C ARG A 127 -9.91 8.21 -1.61
N ALA A 128 -10.72 9.25 -1.67
CA ALA A 128 -10.56 10.42 -0.80
C ALA A 128 -10.80 10.08 0.68
N ARG A 129 -11.75 9.19 1.00
CA ARG A 129 -12.01 8.75 2.38
C ARG A 129 -10.97 7.80 2.93
N ILE A 130 -10.50 6.88 2.09
CA ILE A 130 -9.55 5.84 2.51
C ILE A 130 -8.12 6.39 2.51
N GLY A 131 -7.78 7.29 1.59
CA GLY A 131 -6.43 7.81 1.41
C GLY A 131 -5.41 6.68 1.28
N ALA A 132 -4.31 6.79 2.01
CA ALA A 132 -3.28 5.77 2.09
C ALA A 132 -3.63 4.58 3.03
N GLY A 133 -4.84 4.53 3.58
CA GLY A 133 -5.29 3.50 4.52
C GLY A 133 -5.51 2.11 3.92
N ALA A 134 -5.64 1.99 2.60
CA ALA A 134 -5.70 0.68 1.92
C ALA A 134 -5.13 0.76 0.50
N GLU A 135 -4.69 -0.39 -0.03
CA GLU A 135 -4.22 -0.50 -1.40
C GLU A 135 -5.35 -0.28 -2.41
N GLY A 136 -5.04 0.34 -3.56
CA GLY A 136 -6.04 0.63 -4.59
C GLY A 136 -6.75 -0.61 -5.14
N SER A 137 -6.10 -1.77 -5.12
CA SER A 137 -6.68 -3.07 -5.47
C SER A 137 -7.79 -3.48 -4.50
N VAL A 138 -7.54 -3.35 -3.19
CA VAL A 138 -8.48 -3.62 -2.09
C VAL A 138 -9.66 -2.66 -2.17
N VAL A 139 -9.39 -1.37 -2.36
CA VAL A 139 -10.43 -0.34 -2.54
C VAL A 139 -11.33 -0.67 -3.74
N ALA A 140 -10.74 -1.04 -4.87
CA ALA A 140 -11.50 -1.40 -6.07
C ALA A 140 -12.31 -2.69 -5.90
N ALA A 141 -11.79 -3.68 -5.16
CA ALA A 141 -12.52 -4.91 -4.85
C ALA A 141 -13.75 -4.63 -3.97
N ALA A 142 -13.58 -3.88 -2.89
CA ALA A 142 -14.67 -3.50 -1.98
C ALA A 142 -15.74 -2.64 -2.68
N ALA A 143 -15.34 -1.69 -3.54
CA ALA A 143 -16.29 -0.89 -4.32
C ALA A 143 -17.15 -1.76 -5.25
N ARG A 144 -16.55 -2.75 -5.94
CA ARG A 144 -17.28 -3.69 -6.80
C ARG A 144 -18.28 -4.52 -6.01
N GLU A 145 -17.88 -4.99 -4.83
CA GLU A 145 -18.75 -5.77 -3.96
C GLU A 145 -19.94 -4.93 -3.47
N ALA A 146 -19.68 -3.74 -2.93
CA ALA A 146 -20.71 -2.82 -2.45
C ALA A 146 -21.74 -2.46 -3.55
N LEU A 147 -21.28 -2.15 -4.77
CA LEU A 147 -22.14 -1.84 -5.91
C LEU A 147 -22.99 -3.02 -6.38
N SER A 148 -22.42 -4.23 -6.34
CA SER A 148 -23.14 -5.47 -6.69
C SER A 148 -24.20 -5.80 -5.65
N GLY A 149 -23.91 -5.56 -4.36
CA GLY A 149 -24.88 -5.68 -3.28
C GLY A 149 -26.06 -4.72 -3.44
N ASN A 150 -25.79 -3.44 -3.71
CA ASN A 150 -26.85 -2.43 -3.86
C ASN A 150 -27.77 -2.71 -5.07
N GLN A 151 -27.21 -3.22 -6.18
CA GLN A 151 -27.99 -3.61 -7.36
C GLN A 151 -28.99 -4.75 -7.10
N ARG A 152 -28.67 -5.68 -6.19
CA ARG A 152 -29.58 -6.78 -5.84
C ARG A 152 -30.76 -6.29 -4.99
N VAL A 153 -30.52 -5.31 -4.13
CA VAL A 153 -31.56 -4.70 -3.29
C VAL A 153 -32.59 -4.00 -4.17
N GLU A 154 -32.16 -3.17 -5.11
CA GLU A 154 -33.07 -2.44 -6.03
C GLU A 154 -33.92 -3.35 -6.93
N ARG A 155 -33.43 -4.55 -7.26
CA ARG A 155 -34.19 -5.53 -8.06
C ARG A 155 -35.18 -6.36 -7.26
N SER A 156 -35.11 -6.29 -5.93
CA SER A 156 -35.96 -7.07 -5.01
C SER A 156 -37.09 -6.25 -4.40
N VAL A 157 -37.19 -4.96 -4.76
CA VAL A 157 -38.23 -3.99 -4.36
C VAL A 157 -39.07 -3.63 -5.57
#